data_AF-A0A1G5S783-F1
#
_entry.id   AF-A0A1G5S783-F1
#
_cell.length_a   1.000
_cell.length_b   1.000
_cell.length_c   1.000
_cell.angle_alpha   90.00
_cell.angle_beta   90.00
_cell.angle_gamma   90.00
#
_symmetry.space_group_name_H-M   'P 1'
#
loop_
_entity.id
_entity.type
_entity.pdbx_description
1 polymer ?
#
loop_
_entity_poly.entity_id
_entity_poly.type
_entity_poly.pdbx_seq_one_letter_code
_entity_poly.pdbx_strand_id
1 'polypeptide(L)' 'MEQKIEKAQLDVVKAKAKYDAALATLKDLMDKRDGLKRDELIAAIMKSDKSYDQILQFIQPTDQEKG' A
#
# COMPACT_ATOMS: atom_id res chain seq x y z
N MET A 1 -35.29 27.85 5.63
CA MET A 1 -34.88 26.49 6.05
C MET A 1 -34.13 25.79 4.92
N GLU A 2 -34.68 25.81 3.70
CA GLU A 2 -34.15 25.13 2.51
C GLU A 2 -32.69 25.47 2.16
N GLN A 3 -32.31 26.75 2.15
CA GLN A 3 -30.91 27.16 1.91
C GLN A 3 -29.91 26.55 2.91
N LYS A 4 -30.32 26.33 4.17
CA LYS A 4 -29.46 25.67 5.17
C LYS A 4 -29.31 24.18 4.89
N ILE A 5 -30.37 23.54 4.38
CA ILE A 5 -30.36 22.13 3.97
C ILE A 5 -29.48 21.95 2.75
N GLU A 6 -29.63 22.79 1.72
CA GLU A 6 -28.80 22.77 0.51
C GLU A 6 -27.32 22.97 0.84
N LYS A 7 -27.00 23.93 1.72
CA LYS A 7 -25.63 24.11 2.20
C LYS A 7 -25.09 22.86 2.90
N ALA A 8 -25.88 22.25 3.80
CA ALA A 8 -25.47 21.03 4.49
C ALA A 8 -25.23 19.86 3.51
N GLN A 9 -26.06 19.71 2.47
CA GLN A 9 -25.87 18.70 1.43
C GLN A 9 -24.55 18.94 0.66
N LEU A 10 -24.27 20.18 0.26
CA LEU A 10 -23.01 20.53 -0.40
C LEU A 10 -21.80 20.26 0.49
N ASP A 11 -21.89 20.56 1.78
CA ASP A 11 -20.82 20.33 2.73
C ASP A 11 -20.54 18.83 2.92
N VAL A 12 -21.58 17.99 2.94
CA VAL A 12 -21.45 16.52 2.96
C VAL A 12 -20.74 16.00 1.71
N VAL A 13 -21.14 16.47 0.51
CA VAL A 13 -20.50 16.08 -0.75
C VAL A 13 -19.02 16.47 -0.77
N LYS A 14 -18.70 17.69 -0.31
CA LYS A 14 -17.31 18.16 -0.21
C LYS A 14 -16.51 17.36 0.80
N ALA A 15 -17.09 17.00 1.94
CA ALA A 15 -16.44 16.19 2.95
C ALA A 15 -16.12 14.79 2.41
N LYS A 16 -17.07 14.16 1.69
CA LYS A 16 -16.84 12.88 1.03
C LYS A 16 -15.72 12.96 0.00
N ALA A 17 -15.73 13.99 -0.85
CA ALA A 17 -14.67 14.17 -1.86
C ALA A 17 -13.28 14.33 -1.22
N LYS A 18 -13.16 15.05 -0.10
CA LYS A 18 -11.90 15.16 0.65
C LYS A 18 -11.47 13.82 1.25
N TYR A 19 -12.40 13.06 1.80
CA TYR A 19 -12.14 11.73 2.34
C TYR A 19 -11.63 10.78 1.25
N ASP A 20 -12.32 10.72 0.11
CA ASP A 20 -11.95 9.85 -1.01
C ASP A 20 -10.55 10.23 -1.55
N ALA A 21 -10.22 11.53 -1.64
CA ALA A 21 -8.90 12.00 -2.05
C ALA A 21 -7.80 11.64 -1.05
N ALA A 22 -8.08 11.74 0.26
CA ALA A 22 -7.15 11.34 1.31
C ALA A 22 -6.89 9.83 1.28
N LEU A 23 -7.93 9.02 1.03
CA LEU A 23 -7.81 7.57 0.90
C LEU A 23 -6.98 7.18 -0.33
N ALA A 24 -7.18 7.84 -1.47
CA ALA A 24 -6.36 7.63 -2.66
C ALA A 24 -4.88 7.96 -2.40
N THR A 25 -4.62 9.09 -1.74
CA THR A 25 -3.26 9.49 -1.36
C THR A 25 -2.60 8.47 -0.43
N LEU A 26 -3.34 7.95 0.56
CA LEU A 26 -2.84 6.94 1.46
C LEU A 26 -2.47 5.65 0.71
N LYS A 27 -3.33 5.20 -0.20
CA LYS A 27 -3.07 4.02 -1.03
C LYS A 27 -1.81 4.20 -1.87
N ASP A 28 -1.66 5.33 -2.55
CA ASP A 28 -0.48 5.63 -3.36
C ASP A 28 0.81 5.62 -2.53
N LEU A 29 0.77 6.15 -1.31
CA LEU A 29 1.93 6.13 -0.40
C LEU A 29 2.27 4.72 0.06
N MET A 30 1.26 3.89 0.34
CA MET A 30 1.48 2.48 0.69
C MET A 30 2.08 1.71 -0.49
N ASP A 31 1.54 1.89 -1.69
CA ASP A 31 2.03 1.23 -2.91
C ASP A 31 3.48 1.65 -3.21
N LYS A 32 3.82 2.94 -3.05
CA LYS A 32 5.19 3.44 -3.16
C LYS A 32 6.13 2.85 -2.12
N ARG A 33 5.71 2.80 -0.84
CA ARG A 33 6.50 2.19 0.24
C ARG A 33 6.78 0.73 -0.06
N ASP A 34 5.78 0.00 -0.52
CA ASP A 34 5.92 -1.42 -0.80
C ASP A 34 6.75 -1.65 -2.07
N GLY A 35 6.68 -0.76 -3.05
CA GLY A 35 7.61 -0.70 -4.19
C GLY A 35 9.07 -0.53 -3.74
N LEU A 36 9.35 0.49 -2.93
CA LEU A 36 10.70 0.75 -2.41
C LEU A 36 11.27 -0.46 -1.65
N LYS A 37 10.46 -1.09 -0.80
CA LYS A 37 10.88 -2.31 -0.08
C LYS A 37 11.20 -3.47 -1.00
N ARG A 38 10.43 -3.66 -2.08
CA ARG A 38 10.72 -4.68 -3.10
C ARG A 38 12.03 -4.37 -3.82
N ASP A 39 12.23 -3.12 -4.23
CA ASP A 39 13.44 -2.70 -4.93
C ASP A 39 14.69 -2.85 -4.04
N GLU A 40 14.59 -2.48 -2.77
CA GLU A 40 15.65 -2.68 -1.77
C GLU A 40 15.99 -4.16 -1.59
N LEU A 41 14.98 -5.03 -1.48
CA LEU A 41 15.17 -6.47 -1.35
C LEU A 41 15.87 -7.05 -2.58
N ILE A 42 15.42 -6.68 -3.79
CA ILE A 42 16.04 -7.13 -5.04
C ILE A 42 17.49 -6.64 -5.14
N ALA A 43 17.74 -5.37 -4.80
CA ALA A 43 19.09 -4.82 -4.80
C ALA A 43 20.01 -5.53 -3.80
N ALA A 44 19.52 -5.90 -2.62
CA ALA A 44 20.27 -6.66 -1.63
C ALA A 44 20.58 -8.09 -2.13
N ILE A 45 19.61 -8.74 -2.78
CA ILE A 45 19.80 -10.05 -3.41
C ILE A 45 20.89 -10.00 -4.49
N MET A 46 20.83 -9.01 -5.39
CA MET A 46 21.81 -8.84 -6.47
C MET A 46 23.23 -8.55 -5.97
N LYS A 47 23.35 -7.93 -4.79
CA LYS A 47 24.65 -7.62 -4.15
C LYS A 47 25.16 -8.74 -3.25
N SER A 48 24.35 -9.77 -2.99
CA SER A 48 24.73 -10.87 -2.12
C SER A 48 25.55 -11.92 -2.87
N ASP A 49 26.46 -12.58 -2.17
CA ASP A 49 27.20 -13.73 -2.71
C ASP A 49 26.39 -15.05 -2.66
N LYS A 50 25.07 -14.96 -2.43
CA LYS A 50 24.20 -16.13 -2.29
C LYS A 50 23.72 -16.60 -3.66
N SER A 51 23.68 -17.91 -3.86
CA SER A 51 23.10 -18.48 -5.08
C SER A 51 21.57 -18.33 -5.11
N TYR A 52 21.00 -18.44 -6.31
CA TYR A 52 19.56 -18.44 -6.52
C TYR A 52 18.82 -19.45 -5.61
N ASP A 53 19.30 -20.70 -5.57
CA ASP A 53 18.69 -21.75 -4.76
C ASP A 53 18.75 -21.45 -3.26
N GLN A 54 19.87 -20.90 -2.79
CA GLN A 54 20.01 -20.48 -1.39
C GLN A 54 19.00 -19.40 -1.05
N ILE A 55 18.86 -18.38 -1.91
CA ILE A 55 17.91 -17.29 -1.69
C ILE A 55 16.48 -17.83 -1.69
N LEU A 56 16.12 -18.67 -2.67
CA LEU A 56 14.80 -19.31 -2.73
C LEU A 56 14.49 -20.11 -1.48
N GLN A 57 15.45 -20.88 -0.95
CA GLN A 57 15.25 -21.64 0.27
C GLN A 57 14.87 -20.75 1.47
N PHE A 58 15.35 -19.50 1.52
CA PHE A 58 15.03 -18.56 2.60
C PHE A 58 13.69 -17.82 2.42
N ILE A 59 13.27 -17.57 1.17
CA ILE A 59 12.11 -16.72 0.90
C ILE A 59 10.85 -17.49 0.49
N GLN A 60 11.00 -18.75 0.07
CA GLN A 60 9.84 -19.57 -0.24
C GLN A 60 9.06 -19.88 1.04
N PRO A 61 7.72 -19.85 0.98
CA PRO A 61 6.91 -20.30 2.10
C PRO A 61 7.28 -21.75 2.40
N THR A 62 7.65 -22.04 3.64
CA THR A 62 7.66 -23.43 4.10
C THR A 62 6.19 -23.84 4.27
N ASP A 63 5.82 -25.04 3.81
CA ASP A 63 4.46 -25.60 3.97
C ASP A 63 4.03 -25.80 5.45
N GLN A 64 4.69 -25.15 6.42
CA GLN A 64 4.52 -25.37 7.86
C GLN A 64 3.54 -24.43 8.55
N GLU A 65 2.83 -23.54 7.84
CA GLU A 65 1.71 -22.78 8.40
C GLU A 65 0.41 -23.08 7.65
N LYS A 66 -0.05 -24.34 7.76
CA LYS A 66 -1.48 -24.67 7.74
C LYS A 66 -1.85 -25.15 9.14
N GLY A 67 -2.15 -24.21 10.03
CA GLY A 67 -2.65 -24.43 11.39
C GLY A 67 -3.71 -23.40 11.72
#